data_AF-A0A7K3Z580-F1
#
_entry.id   AF-A0A7K3Z580-F1
#
_cell.length_a   1.000
_cell.length_b   1.000
_cell.length_c   1.000
_cell.angle_alpha   90.00
_cell.angle_beta   90.00
_cell.angle_gamma   90.00
#
_symmetry.space_group_name_H-M   'P 1'
#
loop_
_entity.id
_entity.type
_entity.pdbx_description
1 polymer ?
#
loop_
_entity_poly.entity_id
_entity_poly.type
_entity_poly.pdbx_seq_one_letter_code
_entity_poly.pdbx_strand_id
1 'polypeptide(L)'
;MSRIFGYGEDALTLWALKNKLAVILNAFNDPSNPEDCVVFYRPSFGRSGGNLSAQFGEFDAIVASKQTIYLVESKWDNNSRFDKKEVVLRSEQVLRHQLLKWYINNWDLTYSAENWDKIREKQGSISYKVIPPKTSLLAKNLQFILTNLIGNLSSGDKVIVENVLLFFYNHACSKPPAQVNGDFKIVSIEYGEENKNNFISL
;
A
#
# COMPACT_ATOMS: atom_id res chain seq x y z
N MET A 1 -26.68 -13.33 -3.87
CA MET A 1 -25.70 -12.33 -3.38
C MET A 1 -26.27 -10.94 -3.62
N SER A 2 -26.10 -10.03 -2.68
CA SER A 2 -26.48 -8.62 -2.84
C SER A 2 -25.50 -7.89 -3.77
N ARG A 3 -25.99 -6.92 -4.55
CA ARG A 3 -25.13 -6.05 -5.36
C ARG A 3 -24.67 -4.87 -4.49
N ILE A 4 -23.37 -4.65 -4.40
CA ILE A 4 -22.79 -3.54 -3.64
C ILE A 4 -22.21 -2.53 -4.64
N PHE A 5 -22.54 -1.25 -4.45
CA PHE A 5 -21.98 -0.15 -5.22
C PHE A 5 -21.16 0.74 -4.29
N GLY A 6 -19.92 1.02 -4.69
CA GLY A 6 -19.02 1.91 -3.97
C GLY A 6 -18.71 3.16 -4.78
N TYR A 7 -18.31 4.23 -4.09
CA TYR A 7 -17.86 5.49 -4.66
C TYR A 7 -16.55 5.90 -4.00
N GLY A 8 -15.68 6.61 -4.72
CA GLY A 8 -14.46 7.18 -4.15
C GLY A 8 -13.21 6.34 -4.40
N GLU A 9 -12.06 6.94 -4.04
CA GLU A 9 -10.73 6.31 -4.11
C GLU A 9 -10.71 4.96 -3.39
N ASP A 10 -11.36 4.87 -2.23
CA ASP A 10 -11.45 3.65 -1.42
C ASP A 10 -12.17 2.51 -2.17
N ALA A 11 -13.34 2.81 -2.73
CA ALA A 11 -14.12 1.82 -3.48
C ALA A 11 -13.38 1.36 -4.75
N LEU A 12 -12.73 2.29 -5.45
CA LEU A 12 -11.93 1.96 -6.64
C LEU A 12 -10.70 1.13 -6.27
N THR A 13 -10.05 1.43 -5.15
CA THR A 13 -8.94 0.62 -4.64
C THR A 13 -9.41 -0.79 -4.36
N LEU A 14 -10.50 -0.97 -3.61
CA LEU A 14 -11.04 -2.30 -3.34
C LEU A 14 -11.43 -3.03 -4.63
N TRP A 15 -12.10 -2.36 -5.55
CA TRP A 15 -12.46 -2.93 -6.85
C TRP A 15 -11.23 -3.36 -7.65
N ALA A 16 -10.18 -2.55 -7.70
CA ALA A 16 -8.97 -2.85 -8.45
C ALA A 16 -8.19 -4.01 -7.83
N LEU A 17 -8.13 -4.10 -6.50
CA LEU A 17 -7.54 -5.25 -5.81
C LEU A 17 -8.29 -6.54 -6.12
N LYS A 18 -9.61 -6.49 -6.30
CA LYS A 18 -10.43 -7.66 -6.64
C LYS A 18 -10.32 -8.07 -8.11
N ASN A 19 -10.26 -7.09 -9.03
CA ASN A 19 -10.50 -7.34 -10.46
C ASN A 19 -9.28 -7.04 -11.34
N LYS A 20 -8.33 -6.25 -10.86
CA LYS A 20 -7.21 -5.71 -11.65
C LYS A 20 -5.86 -5.98 -10.99
N LEU A 21 -5.78 -6.89 -10.00
CA LEU A 21 -4.51 -7.19 -9.31
C LEU A 21 -3.43 -7.69 -10.27
N ALA A 22 -3.79 -8.47 -11.30
CA ALA A 22 -2.88 -8.87 -12.36
C ALA A 22 -2.25 -7.69 -13.10
N VAL A 23 -2.98 -6.59 -13.29
CA VAL A 23 -2.46 -5.37 -13.94
C VAL A 23 -1.36 -4.74 -13.08
N ILE A 24 -1.54 -4.75 -11.75
CA ILE A 24 -0.54 -4.24 -10.81
C ILE A 24 0.73 -5.11 -10.88
N LEU A 25 0.61 -6.43 -10.80
CA LEU A 25 1.76 -7.36 -10.87
C LEU A 25 2.52 -7.24 -12.20
N ASN A 26 1.78 -7.23 -13.32
CA ASN A 26 2.37 -7.10 -14.65
C ASN A 26 3.12 -5.79 -14.84
N ALA A 27 2.68 -4.69 -14.22
CA ALA A 27 3.41 -3.42 -14.27
C ALA A 27 4.83 -3.53 -13.70
N PHE A 28 5.10 -4.51 -12.84
CA PHE A 28 6.42 -4.79 -12.26
C PHE A 28 7.09 -6.04 -12.84
N ASN A 29 6.51 -6.64 -13.89
CA ASN A 29 6.93 -7.95 -14.43
C ASN A 29 6.96 -9.05 -13.35
N ASP A 30 6.09 -8.95 -12.33
CA ASP A 30 5.98 -9.98 -11.30
C ASP A 30 5.12 -11.14 -11.82
N PRO A 31 5.68 -12.36 -11.91
CA PRO A 31 4.99 -13.51 -12.50
C PRO A 31 4.01 -14.20 -11.53
N SER A 32 3.84 -13.69 -10.31
CA SER A 32 2.96 -14.29 -9.31
C SER A 32 1.50 -14.33 -9.79
N ASN A 33 0.78 -15.40 -9.42
CA ASN A 33 -0.66 -15.44 -9.61
C ASN A 33 -1.34 -14.50 -8.60
N PRO A 34 -2.26 -13.61 -9.02
CA PRO A 34 -3.07 -12.79 -8.12
C PRO A 34 -3.71 -13.54 -6.94
N GLU A 35 -4.13 -14.80 -7.15
CA GLU A 35 -4.77 -15.62 -6.11
C GLU A 35 -3.81 -16.03 -4.98
N ASP A 36 -2.50 -16.01 -5.25
CA ASP A 36 -1.44 -16.32 -4.27
C ASP A 36 -0.98 -15.08 -3.48
N CYS A 37 -1.54 -13.91 -3.77
CA CYS A 37 -1.19 -12.67 -3.10
C CYS A 37 -1.91 -12.52 -1.76
N VAL A 38 -1.20 -11.99 -0.77
CA VAL A 38 -1.79 -11.50 0.48
C VAL A 38 -2.12 -10.02 0.32
N VAL A 39 -3.37 -9.64 0.55
CA VAL A 39 -3.83 -8.25 0.42
C VAL A 39 -4.36 -7.74 1.76
N PHE A 40 -3.77 -6.64 2.24
CA PHE A 40 -4.32 -5.83 3.31
C PHE A 40 -4.98 -4.60 2.69
N TYR A 41 -6.31 -4.54 2.75
CA TYR A 41 -7.07 -3.35 2.33
C TYR A 41 -7.23 -2.40 3.52
N ARG A 42 -6.81 -1.14 3.33
CA ARG A 42 -6.86 -0.07 4.34
C ARG A 42 -6.29 -0.39 5.73
N PRO A 43 -5.09 -0.99 5.84
CA PRO A 43 -4.46 -1.19 7.13
C PRO A 43 -4.11 0.15 7.78
N SER A 44 -4.64 0.36 8.99
CA SER A 44 -4.42 1.59 9.76
C SER A 44 -3.38 1.37 10.86
N PHE A 45 -2.42 2.29 10.91
CA PHE A 45 -1.36 2.39 11.93
C PHE A 45 -1.57 3.62 12.83
N GLY A 46 -2.82 4.10 12.91
CA GLY A 46 -3.24 5.26 13.70
C GLY A 46 -3.03 6.59 12.96
N ARG A 47 -3.95 7.54 13.16
CA ARG A 47 -4.05 8.79 12.37
C ARG A 47 -3.77 10.07 13.16
N SER A 48 -3.58 9.96 14.48
CA SER A 48 -3.50 11.11 15.40
C SER A 48 -2.07 11.41 15.88
N GLY A 49 -1.07 10.74 15.30
CA GLY A 49 0.29 10.79 15.81
C GLY A 49 1.16 11.89 15.20
N GLY A 50 1.55 12.86 16.01
CA GLY A 50 2.63 13.80 15.69
C GLY A 50 4.02 13.12 15.63
N ASN A 51 5.08 13.92 15.55
CA ASN A 51 6.44 13.42 15.33
C ASN A 51 6.92 12.43 16.39
N LEU A 52 6.52 12.60 17.65
CA LEU A 52 6.91 11.74 18.76
C LEU A 52 5.96 10.54 18.98
N SER A 53 4.99 10.33 18.10
CA SER A 53 4.07 9.19 18.19
C SER A 53 4.57 8.02 17.36
N ALA A 54 4.24 6.80 17.79
CA ALA A 54 4.47 5.59 16.99
C ALA A 54 3.52 5.46 15.80
N GLN A 55 2.44 6.24 15.76
CA GLN A 55 1.45 6.18 14.68
C GLN A 55 1.96 6.87 13.41
N PHE A 56 1.68 6.29 12.25
CA PHE A 56 2.17 6.78 10.95
C PHE A 56 1.13 6.75 9.82
N GLY A 57 -0.16 6.62 10.14
CA GLY A 57 -1.24 6.77 9.18
C GLY A 57 -1.80 5.44 8.67
N GLU A 58 -2.47 5.50 7.54
CA GLU A 58 -3.22 4.40 6.94
C GLU A 58 -2.84 4.29 5.47
N PHE A 59 -2.57 3.09 4.98
CA PHE A 59 -2.33 2.84 3.56
C PHE A 59 -3.66 2.58 2.87
N ASP A 60 -3.77 2.85 1.57
CA ASP A 60 -4.94 2.43 0.82
C ASP A 60 -4.95 0.91 0.63
N ALA A 61 -3.77 0.33 0.38
CA ALA A 61 -3.56 -1.11 0.45
C ALA A 61 -2.08 -1.49 0.67
N ILE A 62 -1.87 -2.76 1.03
CA ILE A 62 -0.58 -3.42 0.93
C ILE A 62 -0.81 -4.78 0.25
N VAL A 63 -0.01 -5.11 -0.75
CA VAL A 63 -0.06 -6.39 -1.46
C VAL A 63 1.27 -7.08 -1.32
N ALA A 64 1.31 -8.33 -0.88
CA ALA A 64 2.49 -9.18 -0.98
C ALA A 64 2.24 -10.26 -2.03
N SER A 65 3.04 -10.27 -3.08
CA SER A 65 3.16 -11.41 -3.99
C SER A 65 4.12 -12.45 -3.42
N LYS A 66 4.56 -13.41 -4.23
CA LYS A 66 5.61 -14.36 -3.84
C LYS A 66 7.03 -13.77 -3.88
N GLN A 67 7.21 -12.58 -4.45
CA GLN A 67 8.53 -11.97 -4.66
C GLN A 67 8.62 -10.53 -4.11
N THR A 68 7.51 -9.79 -4.16
CA THR A 68 7.49 -8.34 -3.94
C THR A 68 6.38 -7.95 -2.98
N ILE A 69 6.69 -6.99 -2.10
CA ILE A 69 5.69 -6.28 -1.29
C ILE A 69 5.44 -4.91 -1.91
N TYR A 70 4.20 -4.66 -2.31
CA TYR A 70 3.72 -3.40 -2.87
C TYR A 70 3.02 -2.58 -1.79
N LEU A 71 3.57 -1.42 -1.49
CA LEU A 71 2.94 -0.42 -0.64
C LEU A 71 2.10 0.49 -1.53
N VAL A 72 0.79 0.55 -1.32
CA VAL A 72 -0.14 1.18 -2.27
C VAL A 72 -0.76 2.44 -1.69
N GLU A 73 -0.65 3.53 -2.44
CA GLU A 73 -1.47 4.74 -2.34
C GLU A 73 -2.29 4.88 -3.62
N SER A 74 -3.45 5.49 -3.52
CA SER A 74 -4.40 5.63 -4.61
C SER A 74 -4.81 7.07 -4.82
N LYS A 75 -4.99 7.45 -6.08
CA LYS A 75 -5.58 8.72 -6.50
C LYS A 75 -6.52 8.46 -7.66
N TRP A 76 -7.52 9.32 -7.83
CA TRP A 76 -8.41 9.23 -8.97
C TRP A 76 -8.70 10.58 -9.61
N ASP A 77 -9.12 10.55 -10.87
CA ASP A 77 -9.59 11.71 -11.61
C ASP A 77 -10.94 12.27 -11.12
N ASN A 78 -11.63 11.55 -10.23
CA ASN A 78 -12.96 11.88 -9.71
C ASN A 78 -13.99 12.14 -10.84
N ASN A 79 -13.90 11.38 -11.93
CA ASN A 79 -14.69 11.55 -13.17
C ASN A 79 -14.69 12.99 -13.68
N SER A 80 -13.57 13.69 -13.48
CA SER A 80 -13.35 15.05 -13.89
C SER A 80 -12.11 15.13 -14.77
N ARG A 81 -11.96 16.22 -15.51
CA ARG A 81 -10.76 16.43 -16.31
C ARG A 81 -9.55 16.50 -15.39
N PHE A 82 -8.68 15.49 -15.48
CA PHE A 82 -7.35 15.53 -14.91
C PHE A 82 -6.35 15.76 -16.05
N ASP A 83 -5.76 16.95 -16.09
CA ASP A 83 -4.79 17.37 -17.12
C ASP A 83 -3.42 17.69 -16.53
N LYS A 84 -3.21 17.41 -15.25
CA LYS A 84 -1.92 17.59 -14.59
C LYS A 84 -0.97 16.50 -15.03
N LYS A 85 0.27 16.90 -15.32
CA LYS A 85 1.36 15.96 -15.64
C LYS A 85 1.81 15.15 -14.43
N GLU A 86 1.65 15.71 -13.23
CA GLU A 86 2.16 15.18 -11.98
C GLU A 86 1.07 15.05 -10.91
N VAL A 87 1.15 13.96 -10.14
CA VAL A 87 0.46 13.80 -8.86
C VAL A 87 1.43 14.03 -7.72
N VAL A 88 1.10 14.93 -6.81
CA VAL A 88 1.94 15.23 -5.62
C VAL A 88 1.30 14.58 -4.39
N LEU A 89 1.96 13.54 -3.87
CA LEU A 89 1.71 12.93 -2.57
C LEU A 89 2.22 13.81 -1.45
N ARG A 90 1.48 13.83 -0.34
CA ARG A 90 1.85 14.56 0.88
C ARG A 90 3.07 13.92 1.53
N SER A 91 3.85 14.71 2.26
CA SER A 91 5.05 14.22 2.94
C SER A 91 4.75 13.09 3.92
N GLU A 92 3.57 13.07 4.55
CA GLU A 92 3.15 11.99 5.44
C GLU A 92 2.87 10.67 4.71
N GLN A 93 2.39 10.72 3.46
CA GLN A 93 2.22 9.54 2.60
C GLN A 93 3.58 8.99 2.18
N VAL A 94 4.53 9.85 1.84
CA VAL A 94 5.91 9.41 1.54
C VAL A 94 6.58 8.82 2.79
N LEU A 95 6.45 9.48 3.94
CA LEU A 95 7.07 9.05 5.19
C LEU A 95 6.54 7.68 5.67
N ARG A 96 5.23 7.42 5.58
CA ARG A 96 4.69 6.13 6.02
C ARG A 96 5.23 4.96 5.21
N HIS A 97 5.43 5.16 3.90
CA HIS A 97 6.03 4.17 3.02
C HIS A 97 7.48 3.86 3.45
N GLN A 98 8.27 4.91 3.72
CA GLN A 98 9.64 4.76 4.22
C GLN A 98 9.68 3.99 5.55
N LEU A 99 8.79 4.32 6.48
CA LEU A 99 8.69 3.65 7.78
C LEU A 99 8.34 2.18 7.63
N LEU A 100 7.29 1.86 6.86
CA LEU A 100 6.87 0.47 6.69
C LEU A 100 7.91 -0.36 5.93
N LYS A 101 8.57 0.22 4.90
CA LYS A 101 9.69 -0.41 4.19
C LYS A 101 10.84 -0.73 5.14
N TRP A 102 11.15 0.17 6.09
CA TRP A 102 12.16 -0.12 7.10
C TRP A 102 11.75 -1.22 8.07
N TYR A 103 10.49 -1.24 8.53
CA TYR A 103 9.98 -2.33 9.36
C TYR A 103 10.09 -3.67 8.63
N ILE A 104 9.67 -3.73 7.36
CA ILE A 104 9.76 -4.93 6.53
C ILE A 104 11.21 -5.43 6.44
N ASN A 105 12.16 -4.53 6.14
CA ASN A 105 13.57 -4.88 6.00
C ASN A 105 14.27 -5.27 7.31
N ASN A 106 13.64 -5.03 8.47
CA ASN A 106 14.19 -5.32 9.78
C ASN A 106 13.37 -6.34 10.58
N TRP A 107 12.30 -6.88 10.00
CA TRP A 107 11.48 -7.90 10.63
C TRP A 107 11.98 -9.29 10.23
N ASP A 108 12.34 -10.10 11.23
CA ASP A 108 12.87 -11.43 11.02
C ASP A 108 11.86 -12.48 11.48
N LEU A 109 11.40 -13.34 10.57
CA LEU A 109 10.45 -14.40 10.91
C LEU A 109 11.00 -15.42 11.90
N THR A 110 12.33 -15.58 11.96
CA THR A 110 12.98 -16.53 12.88
C THR A 110 12.94 -16.06 14.34
N TYR A 111 12.73 -14.77 14.59
CA TYR A 111 12.76 -14.17 15.93
C TYR A 111 11.48 -13.39 16.26
N SER A 112 10.31 -13.95 15.96
CA SER A 112 9.02 -13.26 16.10
C SER A 112 8.78 -12.60 17.48
N ALA A 113 9.30 -13.17 18.57
CA ALA A 113 9.19 -12.61 19.92
C ALA A 113 10.25 -11.51 20.23
N GLU A 114 11.46 -11.64 19.70
CA GLU A 114 12.59 -10.71 19.96
C GLU A 114 12.66 -9.56 18.94
N ASN A 115 11.89 -9.63 17.86
CA ASN A 115 11.91 -8.62 16.79
C ASN A 115 11.75 -7.20 17.31
N TRP A 116 10.86 -7.00 18.29
CA TRP A 116 10.64 -5.66 18.85
C TRP A 116 11.85 -5.10 19.59
N ASP A 117 12.67 -5.96 20.21
CA ASP A 117 13.88 -5.53 20.90
C ASP A 117 14.98 -5.21 19.88
N LYS A 118 15.18 -6.06 18.87
CA LYS A 118 16.10 -5.81 17.74
C LYS A 118 15.74 -4.55 16.94
N ILE A 119 14.45 -4.30 16.74
CA ILE A 119 13.96 -3.09 16.07
C ILE A 119 14.29 -1.84 16.88
N ARG A 120 14.18 -1.88 18.22
CA ARG A 120 14.54 -0.74 19.09
C ARG A 120 16.02 -0.43 19.02
N GLU A 121 16.88 -1.46 19.01
CA GLU A 121 18.33 -1.29 18.86
C GLU A 121 18.70 -0.56 17.56
N LYS A 122 17.92 -0.77 16.50
CA LYS A 122 18.15 -0.18 15.17
C LYS A 122 17.43 1.16 14.93
N GLN A 123 16.59 1.62 15.88
CA GLN A 123 15.66 2.75 15.68
C GLN A 123 16.33 4.04 15.18
N GLY A 124 17.59 4.29 15.55
CA GLY A 124 18.35 5.49 15.17
C GLY A 124 18.60 5.69 13.67
N SER A 125 18.14 4.78 12.80
CA SER A 125 18.52 4.73 11.37
C SER A 125 17.46 5.24 10.37
N ILE A 126 16.19 5.45 10.73
CA ILE A 126 15.15 5.75 9.73
C ILE A 126 14.20 6.91 10.09
N SER A 127 14.03 7.27 11.37
CA SER A 127 13.03 8.29 11.73
C SER A 127 13.13 8.78 13.17
N TYR A 128 12.60 9.99 13.39
CA TYR A 128 12.28 10.55 14.71
C TYR A 128 11.04 9.89 15.37
N LYS A 129 10.31 9.02 14.66
CA LYS A 129 9.13 8.31 15.17
C LYS A 129 9.53 7.29 16.24
N VAL A 130 8.65 7.13 17.23
CA VAL A 130 8.84 6.19 18.34
C VAL A 130 8.44 4.77 17.91
N ILE A 131 9.20 3.74 18.30
CA ILE A 131 8.77 2.34 18.09
C ILE A 131 7.58 2.03 19.02
N PRO A 132 6.48 1.45 18.51
CA PRO A 132 5.32 1.16 19.34
C PRO A 132 5.69 0.22 20.50
N PRO A 133 5.12 0.41 21.72
CA PRO A 133 5.27 -0.55 22.81
C PRO A 133 4.80 -1.94 22.37
N LYS A 134 5.57 -3.00 22.66
CA LYS A 134 5.25 -4.38 22.22
C LYS A 134 3.86 -4.86 22.66
N THR A 135 3.34 -4.32 23.75
CA THR A 135 2.02 -4.64 24.30
C THR A 135 0.87 -3.85 23.65
N SER A 136 1.17 -2.81 22.87
CA SER A 136 0.17 -1.95 22.25
C SER A 136 -0.59 -2.63 21.11
N LEU A 137 -1.82 -2.19 20.85
CA LEU A 137 -2.61 -2.64 19.70
C LEU A 137 -1.88 -2.37 18.37
N LEU A 138 -1.23 -1.21 18.26
CA LEU A 138 -0.45 -0.84 17.08
C LEU A 138 0.67 -1.85 16.80
N ALA A 139 1.44 -2.24 17.82
CA ALA A 139 2.49 -3.25 17.67
C ALA A 139 1.90 -4.59 17.24
N LYS A 140 0.79 -5.03 17.85
CA LYS A 140 0.12 -6.30 17.48
C LYS A 140 -0.34 -6.30 16.02
N ASN A 141 -0.97 -5.22 15.57
CA ASN A 141 -1.44 -5.07 14.19
C ASN A 141 -0.26 -5.05 13.20
N LEU A 142 0.78 -4.28 13.52
CA LEU A 142 1.97 -4.20 12.69
C LEU A 142 2.70 -5.56 12.62
N GLN A 143 2.83 -6.28 13.74
CA GLN A 143 3.39 -7.63 13.76
C GLN A 143 2.58 -8.60 12.90
N PHE A 144 1.24 -8.56 12.98
CA PHE A 144 0.38 -9.41 12.16
C PHE A 144 0.61 -9.14 10.67
N ILE A 145 0.62 -7.86 10.28
CA ILE A 145 0.88 -7.45 8.89
C ILE A 145 2.26 -7.91 8.44
N LEU A 146 3.33 -7.56 9.17
CA LEU A 146 4.71 -7.90 8.79
C LEU A 146 4.92 -9.41 8.64
N THR A 147 4.35 -10.20 9.57
CA THR A 147 4.47 -11.66 9.55
C THR A 147 3.78 -12.25 8.31
N ASN A 148 2.58 -11.77 7.96
CA ASN A 148 1.88 -12.26 6.77
C ASN A 148 2.51 -11.79 5.46
N LEU A 149 3.01 -10.54 5.41
CA LEU A 149 3.67 -10.02 4.21
C LEU A 149 4.96 -10.80 3.90
N ILE A 150 5.84 -10.95 4.91
CA ILE A 150 7.13 -11.62 4.73
C ILE A 150 6.93 -13.13 4.61
N GLY A 151 5.97 -13.71 5.34
CA GLY A 151 5.62 -15.12 5.25
C GLY A 151 5.03 -15.53 3.89
N ASN A 152 4.53 -14.57 3.10
CA ASN A 152 4.05 -14.89 1.74
C ASN A 152 5.19 -14.96 0.71
N LEU A 153 6.36 -14.41 1.01
CA LEU A 153 7.50 -14.43 0.10
C LEU A 153 8.08 -15.83 -0.05
N SER A 154 8.66 -16.12 -1.21
CA SER A 154 9.37 -17.37 -1.45
C SER A 154 10.64 -17.42 -0.60
N SER A 155 10.95 -18.60 -0.07
CA SER A 155 12.09 -18.78 0.84
C SER A 155 13.42 -18.49 0.14
N GLY A 156 14.28 -17.71 0.80
CA GLY A 156 15.62 -17.38 0.30
C GLY A 156 15.70 -16.11 -0.55
N ASP A 157 14.57 -15.50 -0.89
CA ASP A 157 14.56 -14.26 -1.67
C ASP A 157 14.89 -13.05 -0.80
N LYS A 158 15.66 -12.12 -1.39
CA LYS A 158 15.83 -10.78 -0.82
C LYS A 158 14.48 -10.08 -0.86
N VAL A 159 14.05 -9.52 0.28
CA VAL A 159 12.79 -8.78 0.34
C VAL A 159 12.84 -7.56 -0.58
N ILE A 160 11.97 -7.54 -1.60
CA ILE A 160 11.77 -6.40 -2.50
C ILE A 160 10.51 -5.67 -2.05
N VAL A 161 10.62 -4.34 -1.88
CA VAL A 161 9.51 -3.48 -1.47
C VAL A 161 9.39 -2.31 -2.44
N GLU A 162 8.24 -2.22 -3.10
CA GLU A 162 7.93 -1.23 -4.13
C GLU A 162 6.84 -0.27 -3.65
N ASN A 163 7.00 1.02 -3.90
CA ASN A 163 5.95 2.00 -3.66
C ASN A 163 5.12 2.19 -4.93
N VAL A 164 3.81 2.04 -4.81
CA VAL A 164 2.88 2.07 -5.93
C VAL A 164 1.90 3.21 -5.73
N LEU A 165 1.74 4.03 -6.77
CA LEU A 165 0.58 4.90 -6.92
C LEU A 165 -0.40 4.27 -7.91
N LEU A 166 -1.53 3.79 -7.42
CA LEU A 166 -2.66 3.46 -8.30
C LEU A 166 -3.34 4.76 -8.71
N PHE A 167 -3.35 5.05 -10.01
CA PHE A 167 -4.10 6.18 -10.54
C PHE A 167 -5.32 5.69 -11.32
N PHE A 168 -6.50 5.95 -10.78
CA PHE A 168 -7.76 5.63 -11.43
C PHE A 168 -8.19 6.72 -12.40
N TYR A 169 -8.43 6.34 -13.64
CA TYR A 169 -8.82 7.26 -14.68
C TYR A 169 -9.94 6.69 -15.56
N ASN A 170 -10.78 7.57 -16.09
CA ASN A 170 -11.74 7.27 -17.12
C ASN A 170 -11.25 7.87 -18.44
N HIS A 171 -10.89 7.03 -19.41
CA HIS A 171 -10.29 7.46 -20.67
C HIS A 171 -11.21 8.39 -21.49
N ALA A 172 -12.53 8.36 -21.24
CA ALA A 172 -13.49 9.24 -21.89
C ALA A 172 -13.33 10.71 -21.46
N CYS A 173 -12.77 10.98 -20.27
CA CYS A 173 -12.68 12.33 -19.72
C CYS A 173 -11.30 12.74 -19.20
N SER A 174 -10.38 11.81 -18.99
CA SER A 174 -9.07 12.08 -18.40
C SER A 174 -7.95 11.23 -18.99
N LYS A 175 -6.70 11.63 -18.71
CA LYS A 175 -5.50 10.85 -19.01
C LYS A 175 -4.72 10.64 -17.71
N PRO A 176 -4.03 9.51 -17.54
CA PRO A 176 -3.22 9.31 -16.36
C PRO A 176 -2.04 10.29 -16.31
N PRO A 177 -1.58 10.69 -15.10
CA PRO A 177 -0.37 11.46 -14.91
C PRO A 177 0.85 10.69 -15.43
N ALA A 178 1.86 11.42 -15.87
CA ALA A 178 3.15 10.86 -16.26
C ALA A 178 4.15 10.80 -15.09
N GLN A 179 3.91 11.57 -14.03
CA GLN A 179 4.86 11.78 -12.94
C GLN A 179 4.18 11.75 -11.57
N VAL A 180 4.95 11.33 -10.57
CA VAL A 180 4.59 11.37 -9.15
C VAL A 180 5.86 11.75 -8.39
N ASN A 181 5.70 12.52 -7.31
CA ASN A 181 6.83 12.87 -6.47
C ASN A 181 7.33 11.68 -5.63
N GLY A 182 8.64 11.65 -5.41
CA GLY A 182 9.28 10.58 -4.65
C GLY A 182 9.50 9.31 -5.46
N ASP A 183 9.91 8.25 -4.78
CA ASP A 183 10.20 6.95 -5.37
C ASP A 183 8.91 6.12 -5.46
N PHE A 184 7.98 6.53 -6.31
CA PHE A 184 6.71 5.84 -6.57
C PHE A 184 6.59 5.49 -8.05
N LYS A 185 6.15 4.27 -8.34
CA LYS A 185 5.76 3.87 -9.69
C LYS A 185 4.26 4.04 -9.86
N ILE A 186 3.86 4.69 -10.94
CA ILE A 186 2.45 4.87 -11.30
C ILE A 186 1.96 3.61 -12.02
N VAL A 187 0.84 3.07 -11.54
CA VAL A 187 0.08 2.05 -12.26
C VAL A 187 -1.30 2.64 -12.53
N SER A 188 -1.57 2.92 -13.81
CA SER A 188 -2.83 3.52 -14.23
C SER A 188 -3.88 2.43 -14.40
N ILE A 189 -5.02 2.59 -13.72
CA ILE A 189 -6.15 1.67 -13.79
C ILE A 189 -7.31 2.40 -14.45
N GLU A 190 -7.73 1.91 -15.61
CA GLU A 190 -8.92 2.38 -16.28
C GLU A 190 -10.16 1.81 -15.56
N TYR A 191 -11.14 2.65 -15.22
CA TYR A 191 -12.42 2.25 -14.60
C TYR A 191 -13.69 2.71 -15.34
N GLY A 192 -13.57 3.41 -16.46
CA GLY A 192 -14.65 4.09 -17.17
C GLY A 192 -15.73 3.13 -17.68
N GLU A 193 -15.38 1.93 -18.14
CA GLU A 193 -16.35 0.93 -18.60
C GLU A 193 -17.18 0.35 -17.46
N GLU A 194 -16.59 0.27 -16.27
CA GLU A 194 -17.24 -0.25 -15.06
C GLU A 194 -17.98 0.83 -14.26
N ASN A 195 -17.79 2.10 -14.61
CA ASN A 195 -18.40 3.26 -13.97
C ASN A 195 -19.91 3.35 -14.26
N LYS A 196 -20.71 3.53 -13.20
CA LYS A 196 -22.16 3.72 -13.24
C LYS A 196 -22.52 4.98 -12.48
N ASN A 197 -22.59 6.12 -13.17
CA ASN A 197 -22.91 7.42 -12.57
C ASN A 197 -22.03 7.76 -11.35
N ASN A 198 -20.72 7.50 -11.45
CA ASN A 198 -19.67 7.61 -10.44
C ASN A 198 -19.56 6.46 -9.42
N PHE A 199 -20.39 5.43 -9.54
CA PHE A 199 -20.30 4.24 -8.69
C PHE A 199 -19.65 3.08 -9.44
N ILE A 200 -18.96 2.21 -8.70
CA ILE A 200 -18.43 0.95 -9.22
C ILE A 200 -19.07 -0.23 -8.49
N SER A 201 -19.25 -1.35 -9.20
CA SER A 201 -19.72 -2.59 -8.58
C SER A 201 -18.56 -3.26 -7.85
N LEU A 202 -18.76 -3.56 -6.57
CA LEU A 202 -17.77 -4.23 -5.72
C LEU A 202 -17.97 -5.74 -5.69
#